data_AF-A0A8T4VUF8-F1
#
_entry.id   AF-A0A8T4VUF8-F1
#
_cell.length_a   1.000
_cell.length_b   1.000
_cell.length_c   1.000
_cell.angle_alpha   90.00
_cell.angle_beta   90.00
_cell.angle_gamma   90.00
#
_symmetry.space_group_name_H-M   'P 1'
#
loop_
_entity.id
_entity.type
_entity.pdbx_description
1 polymer ?
#
loop_
_entity_poly.entity_id
_entity_poly.type
_entity_poly.pdbx_seq_one_letter_code
_entity_poly.pdbx_strand_id
1 'polypeptide(L)'
;HGTVLTDRKMMALSMFAVAWGLGTVYNLYGKKIAGSDLFVALAMAVTFLFGALAFAQPTLLTWVVFVLTFNQTLHMNAVEGGIKDADHDPLMGVENLARVAGVSVRGSRLSIPPVFQVFGLGIRLSSAVLVFVPFMYDVSYELWQLVLLAVMLAGVLFIEARLLRLRRFDRSRIRKLIAGATFLRYAVVPVMLMGEVGVLAGVGLAVLPVVWYVAFIPLTGVRAFQPEM
;
A
#
# COMPACT_ATOMS: atom_id res chain seq x y z
N HIS A 1 -7.06 -39.94 -3.44
CA HIS A 1 -5.78 -39.75 -2.73
C HIS A 1 -5.84 -38.47 -1.92
N GLY A 2 -6.01 -38.55 -0.60
CA GLY A 2 -5.90 -37.38 0.28
C GLY A 2 -4.45 -37.24 0.75
N THR A 3 -3.77 -36.17 0.36
CA THR A 3 -2.48 -35.83 0.98
C THR A 3 -2.73 -35.35 2.41
N VAL A 4 -2.00 -35.90 3.38
CA VAL A 4 -2.04 -35.45 4.78
C VAL A 4 -1.77 -33.94 4.84
N LEU A 5 -2.62 -33.22 5.58
CA LEU A 5 -2.43 -31.80 5.86
C LEU A 5 -1.17 -31.64 6.71
N THR A 6 -0.10 -31.16 6.09
CA THR A 6 1.13 -30.78 6.80
C THR A 6 0.86 -29.56 7.68
N ASP A 7 1.58 -29.42 8.80
CA ASP A 7 1.48 -28.28 9.72
C ASP A 7 1.53 -26.92 9.00
N ARG A 8 2.35 -26.80 7.95
CA ARG A 8 2.46 -25.57 7.15
C ARG A 8 1.18 -25.23 6.39
N LYS A 9 0.51 -26.22 5.82
CA LYS A 9 -0.77 -26.05 5.13
C LYS A 9 -1.87 -25.68 6.14
N MET A 10 -1.82 -26.25 7.35
CA MET A 10 -2.68 -25.82 8.46
C MET A 10 -2.40 -24.37 8.87
N MET A 11 -1.13 -23.96 9.00
CA MET A 11 -0.76 -22.57 9.28
C MET A 11 -1.24 -21.61 8.19
N ALA A 12 -1.09 -21.98 6.92
CA ALA A 12 -1.58 -21.18 5.80
C ALA A 12 -3.11 -20.99 5.87
N LEU A 13 -3.86 -22.06 6.10
CA LEU A 13 -5.32 -21.99 6.30
C LEU A 13 -5.70 -21.10 7.49
N SER A 14 -4.97 -21.19 8.60
CA SER A 14 -5.15 -20.31 9.76
C SER A 14 -4.90 -18.84 9.39
N MET A 15 -3.87 -18.53 8.59
CA MET A 15 -3.64 -17.17 8.11
C MET A 15 -4.79 -16.67 7.24
N PHE A 16 -5.31 -17.51 6.34
CA PHE A 16 -6.49 -17.16 5.54
C PHE A 16 -7.71 -16.86 6.42
N ALA A 17 -7.98 -17.70 7.43
CA ALA A 17 -9.09 -17.49 8.36
C ALA A 17 -8.93 -16.18 9.17
N VAL A 18 -7.71 -15.88 9.64
CA VAL A 18 -7.39 -14.61 10.32
C VAL A 18 -7.60 -13.41 9.40
N ALA A 19 -7.09 -13.48 8.16
CA ALA A 19 -7.27 -12.41 7.18
C ALA A 19 -8.75 -12.15 6.88
N TRP A 20 -9.53 -13.22 6.70
CA TRP A 20 -10.98 -13.13 6.48
C TRP A 20 -11.71 -12.52 7.68
N GLY A 21 -11.36 -12.93 8.91
CA GLY A 21 -11.92 -12.35 10.13
C GLY A 21 -11.63 -10.85 10.25
N LEU A 22 -10.38 -10.43 10.04
CA LEU A 22 -9.97 -9.03 10.06
C LEU A 22 -10.68 -8.21 8.97
N GLY A 23 -10.77 -8.73 7.75
CA GLY A 23 -11.48 -8.10 6.65
C GLY A 23 -12.99 -7.97 6.94
N THR A 24 -13.58 -8.95 7.62
CA THR A 24 -14.99 -8.90 8.04
C THR A 24 -15.21 -7.85 9.12
N VAL A 25 -14.33 -7.78 10.13
CA VAL A 25 -14.36 -6.70 11.15
C VAL A 25 -14.26 -5.34 10.48
N TYR A 26 -13.33 -5.16 9.54
CA TYR A 26 -13.24 -3.94 8.76
C TYR A 26 -14.52 -3.67 7.93
N ASN A 27 -15.14 -4.68 7.33
CA ASN A 27 -16.35 -4.45 6.53
C ASN A 27 -17.56 -4.05 7.41
N LEU A 28 -17.68 -4.64 8.61
CA LEU A 28 -18.80 -4.37 9.52
C LEU A 28 -18.68 -3.01 10.22
N TYR A 29 -17.48 -2.67 10.69
CA TYR A 29 -17.25 -1.46 11.48
C TYR A 29 -16.64 -0.34 10.66
N GLY A 30 -15.81 -0.68 9.67
CA GLY A 30 -15.26 0.20 8.64
C GLY A 30 -14.82 1.55 9.17
N LYS A 31 -15.20 2.58 8.43
CA LYS A 31 -14.86 3.97 8.72
C LYS A 31 -15.51 4.53 10.01
N LYS A 32 -16.32 3.76 10.74
CA LYS A 32 -16.98 4.23 11.99
C LYS A 32 -16.10 4.12 13.23
N ILE A 33 -15.02 3.34 13.17
CA ILE A 33 -14.08 3.18 14.29
C ILE A 33 -12.72 3.75 13.89
N ALA A 34 -12.18 4.62 14.73
CA ALA A 34 -10.82 5.13 14.59
C ALA A 34 -9.80 3.99 14.62
N GLY A 35 -8.95 3.91 13.60
CA GLY A 35 -7.92 2.87 13.50
C GLY A 35 -8.39 1.59 12.83
N SER A 36 -9.62 1.52 12.32
CA SER A 36 -10.09 0.35 11.55
C SER A 36 -9.24 0.07 10.31
N ASP A 37 -8.55 1.10 9.78
CA ASP A 37 -7.54 0.99 8.72
C ASP A 37 -6.44 -0.05 9.04
N LEU A 38 -6.16 -0.28 10.33
CA LEU A 38 -5.22 -1.31 10.78
C LEU A 38 -5.73 -2.72 10.48
N PHE A 39 -7.04 -2.96 10.60
CA PHE A 39 -7.61 -4.28 10.35
C PHE A 39 -7.51 -4.65 8.87
N VAL A 40 -7.85 -3.73 7.96
CA VAL A 40 -7.70 -3.99 6.52
C VAL A 40 -6.22 -4.11 6.11
N ALA A 41 -5.34 -3.29 6.70
CA ALA A 41 -3.91 -3.38 6.45
C ALA A 41 -3.32 -4.73 6.89
N LEU A 42 -3.72 -5.20 8.07
CA LEU A 42 -3.29 -6.49 8.60
C LEU A 42 -3.92 -7.64 7.80
N ALA A 43 -5.20 -7.55 7.43
CA ALA A 43 -5.85 -8.55 6.58
C ALA A 43 -5.10 -8.75 5.26
N MET A 44 -4.71 -7.65 4.59
CA MET A 44 -3.94 -7.71 3.34
C MET A 44 -2.53 -8.31 3.55
N ALA A 45 -1.83 -7.92 4.61
CA ALA A 45 -0.51 -8.47 4.91
C ALA A 45 -0.57 -9.97 5.26
N VAL A 46 -1.57 -10.39 6.05
CA VAL A 46 -1.78 -11.80 6.39
C VAL A 46 -2.21 -12.62 5.16
N THR A 47 -2.97 -12.03 4.23
CA THR A 47 -3.29 -12.68 2.95
C THR A 47 -2.03 -12.96 2.13
N PHE A 48 -1.07 -12.01 2.12
CA PHE A 48 0.24 -12.26 1.52
C PHE A 48 0.99 -13.40 2.22
N LEU A 49 0.98 -13.44 3.56
CA LEU A 49 1.64 -14.49 4.34
C LEU A 49 1.02 -15.88 4.11
N PHE A 50 -0.30 -15.95 3.94
CA PHE A 50 -0.99 -17.16 3.48
C PHE A 50 -0.41 -17.66 2.15
N GLY A 51 -0.28 -16.77 1.17
CA GLY A 51 0.32 -17.09 -0.12
C GLY A 51 1.74 -17.64 0.03
N ALA A 52 2.59 -17.01 0.84
CA ALA A 52 3.95 -17.49 1.07
C ALA A 52 3.99 -18.88 1.72
N LEU A 53 3.22 -19.08 2.81
CA LEU A 53 3.16 -20.33 3.56
C LEU A 53 2.59 -21.51 2.76
N ALA A 54 1.78 -21.24 1.73
CA ALA A 54 1.24 -22.27 0.85
C ALA A 54 2.31 -22.96 0.01
N PHE A 55 3.45 -22.31 -0.24
CA PHE A 55 4.54 -22.85 -1.07
C PHE A 55 5.83 -23.12 -0.29
N ALA A 56 6.24 -22.20 0.60
CA ALA A 56 7.55 -22.25 1.26
C ALA A 56 7.52 -21.69 2.69
N GLN A 57 8.62 -21.89 3.43
CA GLN A 57 8.77 -21.25 4.74
C GLN A 57 9.07 -19.75 4.57
N PRO A 58 8.50 -18.87 5.42
CA PRO A 58 8.80 -17.44 5.39
C PRO A 58 10.28 -17.17 5.60
N THR A 59 10.89 -16.45 4.68
CA THR A 59 12.26 -15.95 4.79
C THR A 59 12.26 -14.50 5.30
N LEU A 60 13.44 -13.91 5.52
CA LEU A 60 13.55 -12.48 5.78
C LEU A 60 12.83 -11.65 4.71
N LEU A 61 12.99 -12.01 3.44
CA LEU A 61 12.31 -11.36 2.32
C LEU A 61 10.79 -11.44 2.45
N THR A 62 10.25 -12.59 2.87
CA THR A 62 8.81 -12.74 3.14
C THR A 62 8.35 -11.77 4.22
N TRP A 63 9.09 -11.66 5.33
CA TRP A 63 8.73 -10.73 6.41
C TRP A 63 8.85 -9.27 6.01
N VAL A 64 9.87 -8.91 5.21
CA VAL A 64 10.00 -7.56 4.65
C VAL A 64 8.81 -7.24 3.77
N VAL A 65 8.44 -8.11 2.81
CA VAL A 65 7.28 -7.88 1.93
C VAL A 65 5.96 -7.86 2.70
N PHE A 66 5.84 -8.66 3.77
CA PHE A 66 4.70 -8.61 4.70
C PHE A 66 4.55 -7.22 5.34
N VAL A 67 5.62 -6.68 5.93
CA VAL A 67 5.57 -5.35 6.56
C VAL A 67 5.39 -4.24 5.53
N LEU A 68 6.01 -4.35 4.35
CA LEU A 68 5.78 -3.43 3.23
C LEU A 68 4.31 -3.43 2.78
N THR A 69 3.68 -4.61 2.69
CA THR A 69 2.26 -4.76 2.33
C THR A 69 1.36 -4.12 3.39
N PHE A 70 1.67 -4.36 4.66
CA PHE A 70 0.98 -3.73 5.78
C PHE A 70 1.08 -2.20 5.73
N ASN A 71 2.30 -1.66 5.69
CA ASN A 71 2.55 -0.21 5.65
C ASN A 71 1.87 0.43 4.44
N GLN A 72 1.94 -0.23 3.29
CA GLN A 72 1.33 0.24 2.06
C GLN A 72 -0.19 0.34 2.19
N THR A 73 -0.82 -0.72 2.69
CA THR A 73 -2.28 -0.76 2.83
C THR A 73 -2.76 0.19 3.91
N LEU A 74 -2.02 0.31 5.01
CA LEU A 74 -2.32 1.26 6.09
C LEU A 74 -2.25 2.70 5.58
N HIS A 75 -1.19 3.07 4.87
CA HIS A 75 -1.04 4.41 4.33
C HIS A 75 -2.12 4.72 3.27
N MET A 76 -2.41 3.76 2.38
CA MET A 76 -3.42 3.95 1.34
C MET A 76 -4.81 4.21 1.93
N ASN A 77 -5.20 3.51 2.99
CA ASN A 77 -6.51 3.69 3.61
C ASN A 77 -6.54 4.87 4.60
N ALA A 78 -5.62 4.89 5.57
CA ALA A 78 -5.63 5.88 6.65
C ALA A 78 -5.21 7.28 6.19
N VAL A 79 -4.26 7.37 5.24
CA VAL A 79 -3.64 8.65 4.84
C VAL A 79 -4.18 9.13 3.51
N GLU A 80 -3.98 8.37 2.43
CA GLU A 80 -4.40 8.77 1.08
C GLU A 80 -5.92 8.82 0.98
N GLY A 81 -6.60 7.76 1.42
CA GLY A 81 -8.06 7.70 1.52
C GLY A 81 -8.62 8.78 2.43
N GLY A 82 -8.07 8.91 3.64
CA GLY A 82 -8.50 9.92 4.61
C GLY A 82 -8.38 11.37 4.11
N ILE A 83 -7.32 11.72 3.37
CA ILE A 83 -7.18 13.05 2.76
C ILE A 83 -8.15 13.22 1.59
N LYS A 84 -8.29 12.19 0.74
CA LYS A 84 -9.15 12.22 -0.45
C LYS A 84 -10.63 12.40 -0.09
N ASP A 85 -11.06 11.78 1.00
CA ASP A 85 -12.46 11.74 1.45
C ASP A 85 -12.79 12.76 2.56
N ALA A 86 -11.82 13.62 2.94
CA ALA A 86 -11.92 14.56 4.05
C ALA A 86 -13.07 15.59 3.96
N ASP A 87 -13.62 15.80 2.76
CA ASP A 87 -14.76 16.68 2.50
C ASP A 87 -16.13 16.00 2.70
N HIS A 88 -16.21 14.68 2.57
CA HIS A 88 -17.46 13.92 2.69
C HIS A 88 -17.55 13.09 3.98
N ASP A 89 -16.42 12.60 4.50
CA ASP A 89 -16.38 11.76 5.71
C ASP A 89 -17.12 12.40 6.91
N PRO A 90 -16.98 13.72 7.20
CA PRO A 90 -17.74 14.35 8.28
C PRO A 90 -19.26 14.32 8.08
N LEU A 91 -19.74 14.38 6.82
CA LEU A 91 -21.18 14.35 6.49
C LEU A 91 -21.77 12.94 6.70
N MET A 92 -20.91 11.92 6.62
CA MET A 92 -21.28 10.51 6.75
C MET A 92 -21.06 9.96 8.17
N GLY A 93 -20.68 10.81 9.14
CA GLY A 93 -20.42 10.40 10.52
C GLY A 93 -19.22 9.46 10.67
N VAL A 94 -18.22 9.61 9.80
CA VAL A 94 -16.99 8.79 9.78
C VAL A 94 -16.00 9.30 10.83
N GLU A 95 -15.41 8.38 11.60
CA GLU A 95 -14.37 8.64 12.61
C GLU A 95 -13.04 7.96 12.25
N ASN A 96 -12.61 8.06 10.98
CA ASN A 96 -11.32 7.50 10.57
C ASN A 96 -10.11 8.23 11.19
N LEU A 97 -8.92 7.66 11.04
CA LEU A 97 -7.69 8.20 11.62
C LEU A 97 -7.40 9.64 11.16
N ALA A 98 -7.67 9.96 9.89
CA ALA A 98 -7.50 11.32 9.38
C ALA A 98 -8.39 12.32 10.12
N ARG A 99 -9.65 11.98 10.32
CA ARG A 99 -10.61 12.84 11.01
C ARG A 99 -10.24 13.05 12.46
N VAL A 100 -9.92 11.96 13.19
CA VAL A 100 -9.52 12.01 14.60
C VAL A 100 -8.22 12.79 14.78
N ALA A 101 -7.29 12.68 13.83
CA ALA A 101 -6.06 13.46 13.83
C ALA A 101 -6.25 14.93 13.45
N GLY A 102 -7.47 15.36 13.11
CA GLY A 102 -7.85 16.75 12.85
C GLY A 102 -7.78 17.18 11.38
N VAL A 103 -7.67 16.24 10.43
CA VAL A 103 -7.79 16.55 9.01
C VAL A 103 -9.20 17.06 8.72
N SER A 104 -9.30 18.20 8.05
CA SER A 104 -10.60 18.82 7.74
C SER A 104 -10.55 19.71 6.51
N VAL A 105 -11.70 19.83 5.86
CA VAL A 105 -11.93 20.75 4.74
C VAL A 105 -12.92 21.82 5.19
N ARG A 106 -12.57 23.10 5.04
CA ARG A 106 -13.46 24.24 5.28
C ARG A 106 -13.53 25.09 4.01
N GLY A 107 -14.64 25.01 3.29
CA GLY A 107 -14.75 25.56 1.93
C GLY A 107 -13.71 24.91 1.01
N SER A 108 -12.80 25.68 0.45
CA SER A 108 -11.69 25.17 -0.38
C SER A 108 -10.37 24.94 0.39
N ARG A 109 -10.32 25.27 1.69
CA ARG A 109 -9.11 25.13 2.51
C ARG A 109 -9.05 23.72 3.11
N LEU A 110 -7.96 23.02 2.82
CA LEU A 110 -7.60 21.75 3.43
C LEU A 110 -6.62 22.01 4.58
N SER A 111 -6.94 21.50 5.76
CA SER A 111 -6.08 21.55 6.94
C SER A 111 -5.60 20.14 7.28
N ILE A 112 -4.28 19.92 7.21
CA ILE A 112 -3.63 18.65 7.59
C ILE A 112 -2.71 18.95 8.78
N PRO A 113 -3.04 18.48 9.99
CA PRO A 113 -2.22 18.74 11.18
C PRO A 113 -0.83 18.11 11.12
N PRO A 114 0.20 18.71 11.73
CA PRO A 114 1.57 18.18 11.69
C PRO A 114 1.69 16.74 12.20
N VAL A 115 0.92 16.38 13.25
CA VAL A 115 0.89 15.00 13.79
C VAL A 115 0.49 13.99 12.72
N PHE A 116 -0.50 14.33 11.89
CA PHE A 116 -0.94 13.48 10.79
C PHE A 116 0.10 13.43 9.65
N GLN A 117 0.78 14.54 9.38
CA GLN A 117 1.88 14.57 8.41
C GLN A 117 3.05 13.67 8.85
N VAL A 118 3.42 13.72 10.13
CA VAL A 118 4.47 12.87 10.71
C VAL A 118 4.04 11.40 10.67
N PHE A 119 2.78 11.09 10.99
CA PHE A 119 2.24 9.74 10.89
C PHE A 119 2.36 9.18 9.45
N GLY A 120 1.82 9.90 8.46
CA GLY A 120 1.87 9.45 7.06
C GLY A 120 3.29 9.33 6.52
N LEU A 121 4.12 10.36 6.74
CA LEU A 121 5.51 10.33 6.29
C LEU A 121 6.34 9.28 7.05
N GLY A 122 6.04 9.03 8.33
CA GLY A 122 6.69 8.00 9.13
C GLY A 122 6.49 6.60 8.57
N ILE A 123 5.27 6.26 8.15
CA ILE A 123 4.98 4.99 7.46
C ILE A 123 5.75 4.88 6.13
N ARG A 124 5.90 6.01 5.41
CA ARG A 124 6.65 6.03 4.13
C ARG A 124 8.15 5.91 4.32
N LEU A 125 8.71 6.56 5.33
CA LEU A 125 10.12 6.45 5.70
C LEU A 125 10.44 5.04 6.19
N SER A 126 9.60 4.44 7.03
CA SER A 126 9.81 3.05 7.48
C SER A 126 9.78 2.07 6.30
N SER A 127 8.87 2.27 5.35
CA SER A 127 8.82 1.47 4.11
C SER A 127 10.08 1.66 3.25
N ALA A 128 10.57 2.90 3.12
CA ALA A 128 11.77 3.19 2.35
C ALA A 128 13.01 2.50 2.95
N VAL A 129 13.14 2.47 4.28
CA VAL A 129 14.21 1.73 4.96
C VAL A 129 14.06 0.23 4.75
N LEU A 130 12.85 -0.31 4.92
CA LEU A 130 12.57 -1.75 4.79
C LEU A 130 12.92 -2.32 3.41
N VAL A 131 12.78 -1.53 2.34
CA VAL A 131 13.17 -1.95 0.98
C VAL A 131 14.66 -2.30 0.87
N PHE A 132 15.52 -1.67 1.67
CA PHE A 132 16.96 -1.95 1.62
C PHE A 132 17.41 -3.08 2.53
N VAL A 133 16.57 -3.50 3.49
CA VAL A 133 16.91 -4.55 4.45
C VAL A 133 17.33 -5.85 3.76
N PRO A 134 16.63 -6.38 2.73
CA PRO A 134 17.03 -7.64 2.11
C PRO A 134 18.46 -7.63 1.54
N PHE A 135 18.93 -6.50 1.03
CA PHE A 135 20.29 -6.39 0.46
C PHE A 135 21.41 -6.41 1.50
N MET A 136 21.06 -6.25 2.78
CA MET A 136 21.99 -6.45 3.90
C MET A 136 22.13 -7.94 4.27
N TYR A 137 21.30 -8.82 3.71
CA TYR A 137 21.16 -10.22 4.11
C TYR A 137 20.94 -11.11 2.87
N ASP A 138 22.05 -11.54 2.26
CA ASP A 138 22.17 -12.56 1.19
C ASP A 138 21.27 -12.46 -0.06
N VAL A 139 20.42 -11.43 -0.20
CA VAL A 139 19.74 -11.17 -1.47
C VAL A 139 20.75 -10.65 -2.47
N SER A 140 20.84 -11.34 -3.61
CA SER A 140 21.70 -10.92 -4.71
C SER A 140 21.23 -9.56 -5.27
N TYR A 141 22.18 -8.68 -5.60
CA TYR A 141 21.86 -7.38 -6.16
C TYR A 141 22.97 -6.85 -7.05
N GLU A 142 22.54 -5.97 -7.95
CA GLU A 142 23.42 -5.13 -8.75
C GLU A 142 23.42 -3.70 -8.22
N LEU A 143 24.54 -2.98 -8.33
CA LEU A 143 24.62 -1.61 -7.80
C LEU A 143 23.59 -0.66 -8.44
N TRP A 144 23.31 -0.84 -9.74
CA TRP A 144 22.31 -0.02 -10.45
C TRP A 144 20.90 -0.24 -9.89
N GLN A 145 20.60 -1.43 -9.38
CA GLN A 145 19.30 -1.76 -8.77
C GLN A 145 19.09 -0.94 -7.49
N LEU A 146 20.13 -0.82 -6.65
CA LEU A 146 20.08 -0.02 -5.43
C LEU A 146 19.90 1.47 -5.73
N VAL A 147 20.62 1.99 -6.73
CA VAL A 147 20.49 3.39 -7.18
C VAL A 147 19.09 3.65 -7.72
N LEU A 148 18.55 2.74 -8.54
CA LEU A 148 17.19 2.84 -9.06
C LEU A 148 16.15 2.86 -7.95
N LEU A 149 16.25 1.96 -6.97
CA LEU A 149 15.37 1.94 -5.80
C LEU A 149 15.45 3.23 -4.99
N ALA A 150 16.65 3.76 -4.76
CA ALA A 150 16.84 5.02 -4.05
C ALA A 150 16.16 6.20 -4.77
N VAL A 151 16.28 6.28 -6.10
CA VAL A 151 15.61 7.30 -6.92
C VAL A 151 14.10 7.14 -6.88
N MET A 152 13.58 5.92 -7.02
CA MET A 152 12.14 5.64 -6.95
C MET A 152 11.56 6.02 -5.58
N LEU A 153 12.23 5.63 -4.50
CA LEU A 153 11.79 5.95 -3.13
C LEU A 153 11.88 7.44 -2.84
N ALA A 154 12.91 8.14 -3.31
CA ALA A 154 12.99 9.59 -3.22
C ALA A 154 11.82 10.26 -3.96
N GLY A 155 11.46 9.75 -5.14
CA GLY A 155 10.28 10.18 -5.89
C GLY A 155 8.97 9.97 -5.13
N VAL A 156 8.77 8.80 -4.51
CA VAL A 156 7.61 8.51 -3.66
C VAL A 156 7.56 9.48 -2.49
N LEU A 157 8.65 9.61 -1.72
CA LEU A 157 8.72 10.49 -0.56
C LEU A 157 8.46 11.96 -0.93
N PHE A 158 8.96 12.41 -2.09
CA PHE A 158 8.70 13.75 -2.60
C PHE A 158 7.21 13.98 -2.90
N ILE A 159 6.55 13.04 -3.59
CA ILE A 159 5.12 13.14 -3.92
C ILE A 159 4.28 13.10 -2.64
N GLU A 160 4.59 12.21 -1.70
CA GLU A 160 3.87 12.06 -0.43
C GLU A 160 4.04 13.31 0.46
N ALA A 161 5.25 13.86 0.55
CA ALA A 161 5.48 15.13 1.26
C ALA A 161 4.71 16.29 0.60
N ARG A 162 4.58 16.29 -0.72
CA ARG A 162 3.78 17.28 -1.45
C ARG A 162 2.28 17.12 -1.19
N LEU A 163 1.78 15.89 -1.11
CA LEU A 163 0.39 15.57 -0.78
C LEU A 163 0.05 16.04 0.65
N LEU A 164 0.88 15.68 1.63
CA LEU A 164 0.68 15.99 3.05
C LEU A 164 0.77 17.49 3.37
N ARG A 165 1.37 18.29 2.49
CA ARG A 165 1.51 19.76 2.62
C ARG A 165 0.47 20.55 1.81
N LEU A 166 -0.52 19.89 1.21
CA LEU A 166 -1.59 20.58 0.49
C LEU A 166 -2.41 21.46 1.43
N ARG A 167 -2.67 22.70 1.01
CA ARG A 167 -3.50 23.68 1.74
C ARG A 167 -4.85 23.94 1.08
N ARG A 168 -5.01 23.52 -0.16
CA ARG A 168 -6.27 23.66 -0.92
C ARG A 168 -6.79 22.27 -1.25
N PHE A 169 -8.07 22.05 -0.98
CA PHE A 169 -8.73 20.83 -1.33
C PHE A 169 -9.08 20.85 -2.83
N ASP A 170 -8.46 19.94 -3.57
CA ASP A 170 -8.76 19.68 -4.97
C ASP A 170 -8.64 18.17 -5.18
N ARG A 171 -9.79 17.51 -5.28
CA ARG A 171 -9.89 16.06 -5.40
C ARG A 171 -9.18 15.54 -6.66
N SER A 172 -9.16 16.29 -7.77
CA SER A 172 -8.45 15.90 -8.98
C SER A 172 -6.93 15.91 -8.75
N ARG A 173 -6.43 16.97 -8.13
CA ARG A 173 -5.00 17.08 -7.79
C ARG A 173 -4.55 16.04 -6.77
N ILE A 174 -5.35 15.79 -5.73
CA ILE A 174 -5.08 14.76 -4.72
C ILE A 174 -5.00 13.39 -5.39
N ARG A 175 -5.97 13.03 -6.22
CA ARG A 175 -5.98 11.75 -6.97
C ARG A 175 -4.76 11.60 -7.88
N LYS A 176 -4.34 12.66 -8.57
CA LYS A 176 -3.13 12.63 -9.41
C LYS A 176 -1.85 12.37 -8.60
N LEU A 177 -1.72 12.98 -7.43
CA LEU A 177 -0.57 12.73 -6.55
C LEU A 177 -0.59 11.29 -6.01
N ILE A 178 -1.75 10.83 -5.53
CA ILE A 178 -1.94 9.44 -5.06
C ILE A 178 -1.61 8.43 -6.16
N ALA A 179 -2.13 8.63 -7.36
CA ALA A 179 -1.86 7.75 -8.50
C ALA A 179 -0.37 7.74 -8.85
N GLY A 180 0.26 8.92 -8.94
CA GLY A 180 1.69 9.03 -9.24
C GLY A 180 2.58 8.31 -8.22
N ALA A 181 2.32 8.51 -6.92
CA ALA A 181 3.03 7.79 -5.86
C ALA A 181 2.79 6.28 -5.95
N THR A 182 1.54 5.88 -6.25
CA THR A 182 1.13 4.47 -6.33
C THR A 182 1.78 3.72 -7.48
N PHE A 183 1.85 4.30 -8.68
CA PHE A 183 2.55 3.71 -9.81
C PHE A 183 4.03 3.47 -9.52
N LEU A 184 4.71 4.48 -8.98
CA LEU A 184 6.14 4.38 -8.67
C LEU A 184 6.38 3.29 -7.62
N ARG A 185 5.51 3.23 -6.61
CA ARG A 185 5.59 2.27 -5.51
C ARG A 185 5.31 0.83 -5.92
N TYR A 186 4.36 0.59 -6.82
CA TYR A 186 4.08 -0.76 -7.30
C TYR A 186 5.28 -1.40 -8.00
N ALA A 187 6.12 -0.58 -8.65
CA ALA A 187 7.34 -1.06 -9.29
C ALA A 187 8.50 -1.31 -8.30
N VAL A 188 8.46 -0.77 -7.07
CA VAL A 188 9.55 -0.89 -6.09
C VAL A 188 9.81 -2.35 -5.71
N VAL A 189 8.78 -3.13 -5.38
CA VAL A 189 8.96 -4.53 -4.96
C VAL A 189 9.47 -5.39 -6.12
N PRO A 190 8.92 -5.34 -7.35
CA PRO A 190 9.49 -6.02 -8.51
C PRO A 190 10.96 -5.67 -8.77
N VAL A 191 11.33 -4.39 -8.68
CA VAL A 191 12.74 -3.95 -8.84
C VAL A 191 13.60 -4.51 -7.70
N MET A 192 13.10 -4.53 -6.47
CA MET A 192 13.80 -5.12 -5.32
C MET A 192 14.08 -6.62 -5.51
N LEU A 193 13.20 -7.34 -6.22
CA LEU A 193 13.34 -8.78 -6.46
C LEU A 193 14.22 -9.15 -7.67
N MET A 194 14.67 -8.18 -8.48
CA MET A 194 15.35 -8.45 -9.76
C MET A 194 16.61 -9.32 -9.64
N GLY A 195 17.36 -9.25 -8.54
CA GLY A 195 18.52 -10.12 -8.33
C GLY A 195 18.13 -11.60 -8.22
N GLU A 196 17.02 -11.90 -7.55
CA GLU A 196 16.56 -13.27 -7.30
C GLU A 196 15.76 -13.88 -8.46
N VAL A 197 14.87 -13.09 -9.07
CA VAL A 197 13.99 -13.60 -10.14
C VAL A 197 14.52 -13.31 -11.54
N GLY A 198 15.61 -12.55 -11.65
CA GLY A 198 16.16 -12.05 -12.89
C GLY A 198 15.49 -10.76 -13.38
N VAL A 199 16.27 -9.93 -14.09
CA VAL A 199 15.85 -8.60 -14.56
C VAL A 199 14.60 -8.66 -15.44
N LEU A 200 14.52 -9.61 -16.36
CA LEU A 200 13.37 -9.76 -17.27
C LEU A 200 12.07 -10.05 -16.51
N ALA A 201 12.11 -10.96 -15.53
CA ALA A 201 10.94 -11.28 -14.71
C ALA A 201 10.54 -10.07 -13.84
N GLY A 202 11.52 -9.38 -13.24
CA GLY A 202 11.26 -8.17 -12.47
C GLY A 202 10.64 -7.03 -13.29
N VAL A 203 11.11 -6.81 -14.52
CA VAL A 203 10.50 -5.83 -15.45
C VAL A 203 9.07 -6.27 -15.81
N GLY A 204 8.87 -7.55 -16.10
CA GLY A 204 7.55 -8.11 -16.37
C GLY A 204 6.58 -7.84 -15.22
N LEU A 205 6.98 -8.14 -13.98
CA LEU A 205 6.18 -7.88 -12.77
C LEU A 205 5.91 -6.39 -12.51
N ALA A 206 6.88 -5.51 -12.82
CA ALA A 206 6.71 -4.06 -12.67
C ALA A 206 5.70 -3.47 -13.67
N VAL A 207 5.70 -3.98 -14.91
CA VAL A 207 4.88 -3.46 -16.01
C VAL A 207 3.49 -4.10 -16.04
N LEU A 208 3.35 -5.33 -15.53
CA LEU A 208 2.11 -6.10 -15.56
C LEU A 208 0.88 -5.32 -15.04
N PRO A 209 0.91 -4.61 -13.90
CA PRO A 209 -0.25 -3.86 -13.42
C PRO A 209 -0.69 -2.76 -14.39
N VAL A 210 0.27 -2.11 -15.06
CA VAL A 210 0.00 -1.06 -16.05
C VAL A 210 -0.61 -1.65 -17.30
N VAL A 211 -0.03 -2.75 -17.81
CA VAL A 211 -0.56 -3.46 -18.98
C VAL A 211 -1.96 -3.99 -18.69
N TRP A 212 -2.18 -4.57 -17.51
CA TRP A 212 -3.48 -5.04 -17.06
C TRP A 212 -4.50 -3.88 -17.04
N TYR A 213 -4.16 -2.75 -16.43
CA TYR A 213 -5.02 -1.57 -16.40
C TYR A 213 -5.39 -1.10 -17.82
N VAL A 214 -4.41 -0.95 -18.70
CA VAL A 214 -4.64 -0.47 -20.08
C VAL A 214 -5.45 -1.47 -20.91
N ALA A 215 -5.22 -2.77 -20.73
CA ALA A 215 -5.92 -3.82 -21.47
C ALA A 215 -7.40 -3.94 -21.04
N PHE A 216 -7.70 -3.76 -19.75
CA PHE A 216 -9.03 -4.02 -19.21
C PHE A 216 -9.88 -2.76 -18.97
N ILE A 217 -9.29 -1.55 -18.93
CA ILE A 217 -10.09 -0.31 -18.79
C ILE A 217 -11.12 -0.08 -19.91
N PRO A 218 -10.92 -0.48 -21.18
CA PRO A 218 -11.96 -0.33 -22.19
C PRO A 218 -13.23 -1.12 -21.86
N LEU A 219 -13.14 -2.20 -21.08
CA LEU A 219 -14.30 -3.00 -20.66
C LEU A 219 -15.19 -2.28 -19.64
N THR A 220 -14.69 -1.26 -18.95
CA THR A 220 -15.48 -0.51 -17.97
C THR A 220 -16.24 0.66 -18.59
N GLY A 221 -16.07 0.92 -19.89
CA GLY A 221 -16.67 2.06 -20.58
C GLY A 221 -16.06 3.43 -20.24
N VAL A 222 -14.98 3.45 -19.44
CA VAL A 222 -14.29 4.67 -19.01
C VAL A 222 -13.03 4.89 -19.86
N ARG A 223 -12.70 6.15 -20.17
CA ARG A 223 -11.45 6.47 -20.86
C ARG A 223 -10.26 6.26 -19.92
N ALA A 224 -9.19 5.67 -20.45
CA ALA A 224 -7.96 5.44 -19.70
C ALA A 224 -7.45 6.72 -19.02
N PHE A 225 -7.03 6.61 -17.77
CA PHE A 225 -6.44 7.69 -16.98
C PHE A 225 -7.36 8.90 -16.69
N GLN A 226 -8.67 8.78 -16.87
CA GLN A 226 -9.62 9.79 -16.39
C GLN A 226 -10.02 9.51 -14.93
N PRO A 227 -9.89 10.48 -14.00
CA PRO A 227 -10.46 10.34 -12.68
C PRO A 227 -11.99 10.39 -12.78
N GLU A 228 -12.68 9.38 -12.23
CA GLU A 228 -14.14 9.34 -12.15
C GLU A 228 -14.69 10.66 -11.59
N MET A 229 -15.70 11.24 -12.24
CA MET A 229 -16.31 12.51 -11.82
C MET A 229 -16.99 12.36 -10.47
#